data_AF-A0A661BYD9-F1
#
_entry.id   AF-A0A661BYD9-F1
#
_cell.length_a   1.000
_cell.length_b   1.000
_cell.length_c   1.000
_cell.angle_alpha   90.00
_cell.angle_beta   90.00
_cell.angle_gamma   90.00
#
_symmetry.space_group_name_H-M   'P 1'
#
loop_
_entity.id
_entity.type
_entity.pdbx_description
1 polymer ?
#
loop_
_entity_poly.entity_id
_entity_poly.type
_entity_poly.pdbx_seq_one_letter_code
_entity_poly.pdbx_strand_id
1 'polypeptide(L)'
;MEELYVISAVGKDKPGLVHSVTRVLANLRINIVDVEARAVRGHFTMFLVVDLGTSDCSHADMMAAIEPVGANFNLGLRVEPYETGRRIVNKRLMLFTLMGKDKPGIVASVSGIFSENSINIENIKMIARGEYIAMEITVDTSDVDDIAALRKIFYEFSEKTGLDVSLRKFDRFQKPRRVVIFDCDSTIIQGEIIDELADVAGVGADVKAMTAQAMNGDLDFQDAVRKRVSLLKGLTVDQLETLTKSIHLTPGTEDLISTLHFMGYKVGVISGGFSFFTDYLKERLGLDYVFANELEIVDGRVTGRIKGDIIDAERKGEILIQIAQLENITKDQIVAVGDGANDRFMLENAGLAIAFSPKEILKEYSDGMITTDNLSGLRYFLGIPDD
;
A
#
# COMPACT_ATOMS: atom_id res chain seq x y z
N MET A 1 -26.03 -20.40 33.55
CA MET A 1 -26.17 -19.87 32.17
C MET A 1 -25.57 -18.49 32.22
N GLU A 2 -24.69 -18.14 31.29
CA GLU A 2 -24.17 -16.78 31.20
C GLU A 2 -25.37 -15.85 30.95
N GLU A 3 -25.58 -14.88 31.84
CA GLU A 3 -26.67 -13.91 31.72
C GLU A 3 -26.06 -12.63 31.16
N LEU A 4 -25.78 -12.67 29.85
CA LEU A 4 -24.98 -11.64 29.19
C LEU A 4 -25.83 -10.43 28.80
N TYR A 5 -25.29 -9.24 29.06
CA TYR A 5 -25.87 -7.96 28.66
C TYR A 5 -24.83 -7.09 27.96
N VAL A 6 -25.28 -6.24 27.03
CA VAL A 6 -24.46 -5.19 26.42
C VAL A 6 -24.81 -3.86 27.05
N ILE A 7 -23.79 -3.15 27.54
CA ILE A 7 -23.91 -1.76 27.98
C ILE A 7 -23.26 -0.88 26.91
N SER A 8 -24.06 -0.03 26.26
CA SER A 8 -23.62 0.98 25.31
C SER A 8 -23.64 2.35 25.97
N ALA A 9 -22.51 3.03 26.02
CA ALA A 9 -22.36 4.38 26.55
C ALA A 9 -21.91 5.34 25.44
N VAL A 10 -22.66 6.42 25.22
CA VAL A 10 -22.34 7.45 24.22
C VAL A 10 -22.47 8.84 24.82
N GLY A 11 -21.47 9.71 24.66
CA GLY A 11 -21.57 11.10 25.10
C GLY A 11 -20.31 11.91 24.85
N LYS A 12 -20.12 12.99 25.62
CA LYS A 12 -18.90 13.80 25.56
C LYS A 12 -17.78 13.13 26.34
N ASP A 13 -16.58 13.13 25.76
CA ASP A 13 -15.39 12.59 26.40
C ASP A 13 -14.97 13.44 27.61
N LYS A 14 -14.64 12.74 28.70
CA LYS A 14 -14.25 13.31 30.00
C LYS A 14 -13.36 12.32 30.75
N PRO A 15 -12.33 12.80 31.47
CA PRO A 15 -11.56 11.95 32.38
C PRO A 15 -12.45 11.23 33.40
N GLY A 16 -12.16 9.95 33.66
CA GLY A 16 -12.85 9.16 34.68
C GLY A 16 -14.15 8.48 34.23
N LEU A 17 -14.58 8.63 32.97
CA LEU A 17 -15.78 7.97 32.42
C LEU A 17 -15.75 6.45 32.60
N VAL A 18 -14.71 5.81 32.02
CA VAL A 18 -14.54 4.34 32.07
C VAL A 18 -14.50 3.86 33.51
N HIS A 19 -13.71 4.52 34.38
CA HIS A 19 -13.64 4.17 35.79
C HIS A 19 -15.00 4.27 36.49
N SER A 20 -15.75 5.34 36.25
CA SER A 20 -17.02 5.57 36.94
C SER A 20 -18.07 4.52 36.60
N VAL A 21 -18.14 4.10 35.34
CA VAL A 21 -19.04 3.01 34.89
C VAL A 21 -18.55 1.65 35.42
N THR A 22 -17.28 1.33 35.18
CA THR A 22 -16.73 0.01 35.55
C THR A 22 -16.65 -0.20 37.07
N ARG A 23 -16.47 0.87 37.86
CA ARG A 23 -16.51 0.78 39.34
C ARG A 23 -17.90 0.42 39.85
N VAL A 24 -18.97 0.92 39.22
CA VAL A 24 -20.34 0.52 39.60
C VAL A 24 -20.53 -0.98 39.36
N LEU A 25 -20.14 -1.48 38.18
CA LEU A 25 -20.21 -2.90 37.86
C LEU A 25 -19.40 -3.75 38.84
N ALA A 26 -18.16 -3.33 39.15
CA ALA A 26 -17.30 -4.02 40.10
C ALA A 26 -17.89 -4.05 41.52
N ASN A 27 -18.51 -2.96 41.98
CA ASN A 27 -19.18 -2.89 43.29
C ASN A 27 -20.39 -3.84 43.35
N LEU A 28 -21.06 -4.04 42.21
CA LEU A 28 -22.13 -5.03 42.06
C LEU A 28 -21.61 -6.44 41.80
N ARG A 29 -20.29 -6.68 41.74
CA ARG A 29 -19.66 -7.97 41.40
C ARG A 29 -20.08 -8.51 40.02
N ILE A 30 -20.41 -7.63 39.08
CA ILE A 30 -20.69 -8.00 37.71
C ILE A 30 -19.36 -8.08 36.95
N ASN A 31 -19.06 -9.23 36.37
CA ASN A 31 -17.89 -9.43 35.53
C ASN A 31 -18.05 -8.77 34.16
N ILE A 32 -16.96 -8.22 33.63
CA ILE A 32 -16.88 -7.68 32.26
C ILE A 32 -16.22 -8.76 31.40
N VAL A 33 -16.95 -9.25 30.40
CA VAL A 33 -16.51 -10.28 29.46
C VAL A 33 -15.75 -9.66 28.29
N ASP A 34 -16.19 -8.50 27.81
CA ASP A 34 -15.55 -7.77 26.72
C ASP A 34 -15.73 -6.26 26.89
N VAL A 35 -14.77 -5.48 26.38
CA VAL A 35 -14.78 -4.02 26.43
C VAL A 35 -14.14 -3.42 25.19
N GLU A 36 -14.88 -2.54 24.51
CA GLU A 36 -14.33 -1.65 23.49
C GLU A 36 -14.73 -0.21 23.82
N ALA A 37 -13.76 0.70 23.85
CA ALA A 37 -14.01 2.12 24.09
C ALA A 37 -13.19 2.98 23.12
N ARG A 38 -13.78 4.06 22.62
CA ARG A 38 -13.13 5.02 21.72
C ARG A 38 -13.49 6.44 22.08
N ALA A 39 -12.47 7.29 22.12
CA ALA A 39 -12.63 8.74 22.16
C ALA A 39 -12.26 9.32 20.80
N VAL A 40 -13.19 10.03 20.15
CA VAL A 40 -13.01 10.61 18.83
C VAL A 40 -13.51 12.05 18.85
N ARG A 41 -12.59 13.01 18.67
CA ARG A 41 -12.91 14.46 18.57
C ARG A 41 -13.81 14.94 19.72
N GLY A 42 -13.45 14.61 20.96
CA GLY A 42 -14.19 15.02 22.17
C GLY A 42 -15.52 14.28 22.40
N HIS A 43 -15.83 13.27 21.60
CA HIS A 43 -16.94 12.35 21.81
C HIS A 43 -16.40 10.99 22.27
N PHE A 44 -17.16 10.32 23.12
CA PHE A 44 -16.80 9.04 23.70
C PHE A 44 -17.89 8.01 23.39
N THR A 45 -17.48 6.82 22.97
CA THR A 45 -18.32 5.64 22.87
C THR A 45 -17.66 4.48 23.60
N MET A 46 -18.46 3.66 24.27
CA MET A 46 -17.99 2.44 24.92
C MET A 46 -19.07 1.37 24.86
N PHE A 47 -18.64 0.15 24.54
CA PHE A 47 -19.43 -1.07 24.59
C PHE A 47 -18.79 -2.00 25.62
N LEU A 48 -19.62 -2.53 26.53
CA LEU A 48 -19.23 -3.55 27.50
C LEU A 48 -20.14 -4.74 27.32
N VAL A 49 -19.58 -5.94 27.21
CA VAL A 49 -20.32 -7.18 27.43
C VAL A 49 -20.12 -7.58 28.88
N VAL A 50 -21.20 -7.71 29.64
CA VAL A 50 -21.16 -8.00 31.07
C VAL A 50 -21.93 -9.29 31.37
N ASP A 51 -21.49 -10.04 32.37
CA ASP A 51 -22.16 -11.28 32.80
C ASP A 51 -22.82 -11.08 34.16
N LEU A 52 -24.14 -10.87 34.15
CA LEU A 52 -24.93 -10.74 35.38
C LEU A 52 -24.98 -12.03 36.18
N GLY A 53 -24.74 -13.20 35.56
CA GLY A 53 -24.67 -14.49 36.25
C GLY A 53 -23.54 -14.58 37.28
N THR A 54 -22.61 -13.61 37.29
CA THR A 54 -21.55 -13.48 38.29
C THR A 54 -21.96 -12.67 39.54
N SER A 55 -23.16 -12.08 39.54
CA SER A 55 -23.67 -11.21 40.60
C SER A 55 -24.99 -11.73 41.19
N ASP A 56 -25.32 -11.25 42.40
CA ASP A 56 -26.63 -11.46 43.04
C ASP A 56 -27.66 -10.38 42.64
N CYS A 57 -27.27 -9.38 41.83
CA CYS A 57 -28.13 -8.26 41.47
C CYS A 57 -28.99 -8.54 40.22
N SER A 58 -30.20 -8.00 40.19
CA SER A 58 -31.04 -8.06 38.99
C SER A 58 -30.60 -7.04 37.94
N HIS A 59 -31.07 -7.21 36.70
CA HIS A 59 -30.94 -6.20 35.65
C HIS A 59 -31.43 -4.80 36.09
N ALA A 60 -32.53 -4.74 36.86
CA ALA A 60 -33.07 -3.48 37.37
C ALA A 60 -32.11 -2.80 38.38
N ASP A 61 -31.47 -3.59 39.24
CA ASP A 61 -30.49 -3.09 40.22
C ASP A 61 -29.25 -2.52 39.51
N MET A 62 -28.75 -3.24 38.50
CA MET A 62 -27.64 -2.75 37.66
C MET A 62 -28.01 -1.43 36.97
N MET A 63 -29.19 -1.35 36.35
CA MET A 63 -29.65 -0.13 35.69
C MET A 63 -29.74 1.06 36.65
N ALA A 64 -30.37 0.86 37.82
CA ALA A 64 -30.49 1.89 38.84
C ALA A 64 -29.13 2.36 39.38
N ALA A 65 -28.13 1.48 39.44
CA ALA A 65 -26.80 1.82 39.92
C ALA A 65 -25.96 2.60 38.89
N ILE A 66 -26.15 2.35 37.58
CA ILE A 66 -25.37 3.01 36.52
C ILE A 66 -26.02 4.34 36.08
N GLU A 67 -27.35 4.48 36.20
CA GLU A 67 -28.08 5.70 35.83
C GLU A 67 -27.48 7.01 36.39
N PRO A 68 -27.07 7.10 37.67
CA PRO A 68 -26.42 8.30 38.21
C PRO A 68 -25.09 8.64 37.52
N VAL A 69 -24.34 7.64 37.05
CA VAL A 69 -23.13 7.86 36.27
C VAL A 69 -23.48 8.46 34.90
N GLY A 70 -24.55 7.95 34.27
CA GLY A 70 -25.13 8.52 33.06
C GLY A 70 -25.40 10.02 33.20
N ALA A 71 -26.14 10.39 34.25
CA ALA A 71 -26.49 11.78 34.53
C ALA A 71 -25.26 12.66 34.82
N ASN A 72 -24.35 12.21 35.67
CA ASN A 72 -23.15 12.99 36.06
C ASN A 72 -22.26 13.33 34.87
N PHE A 73 -22.12 12.39 33.94
CA PHE A 73 -21.27 12.58 32.79
C PHE A 73 -22.01 13.12 31.55
N ASN A 74 -23.34 13.12 31.57
CA ASN A 74 -24.21 13.34 30.42
C ASN A 74 -23.94 12.30 29.31
N LEU A 75 -23.90 11.03 29.73
CA LEU A 75 -23.78 9.86 28.87
C LEU A 75 -25.18 9.29 28.60
N GLY A 76 -25.51 9.08 27.34
CA GLY A 76 -26.58 8.17 26.95
C GLY A 76 -26.14 6.74 27.23
N LEU A 77 -26.81 6.07 28.17
CA LEU A 77 -26.58 4.67 28.52
C LEU A 77 -27.75 3.83 28.04
N ARG A 78 -27.44 2.73 27.36
CA ARG A 78 -28.40 1.71 26.94
C ARG A 78 -27.89 0.35 27.38
N VAL A 79 -28.77 -0.46 27.96
CA VAL A 79 -28.47 -1.82 28.38
C VAL A 79 -29.48 -2.75 27.75
N GLU A 80 -29.00 -3.81 27.12
CA GLU A 80 -29.82 -4.78 26.40
C GLU A 80 -29.28 -6.20 26.62
N PRO A 81 -30.13 -7.23 26.61
CA PRO A 81 -29.66 -8.61 26.59
C PRO A 81 -28.69 -8.82 25.42
N TYR A 82 -27.57 -9.50 25.67
CA TYR A 82 -26.64 -9.86 24.62
C TYR A 82 -27.21 -11.02 23.82
N GLU A 83 -27.71 -10.71 22.62
CA GLU A 83 -28.02 -11.74 21.64
C GLU A 83 -26.70 -12.28 21.08
N THR A 84 -26.44 -13.57 21.27
CA THR A 84 -25.30 -14.26 20.65
C THR A 84 -25.45 -14.21 19.13
N GLY A 85 -24.89 -13.16 18.51
CA GLY A 85 -24.55 -13.19 17.10
C GLY A 85 -23.53 -14.31 16.84
N ARG A 86 -23.54 -14.88 15.65
CA ARG A 86 -22.48 -15.83 15.24
C ARG A 86 -21.14 -15.09 15.33
N ARG A 87 -20.38 -15.30 16.40
CA ARG A 87 -18.98 -14.91 16.46
C ARG A 87 -18.27 -15.68 15.35
N ILE A 88 -17.97 -15.02 14.24
CA ILE A 88 -17.16 -15.61 13.17
C ILE A 88 -15.73 -15.68 13.70
N VAL A 89 -15.32 -16.87 14.11
CA VAL A 89 -14.02 -17.10 14.77
C VAL A 89 -12.85 -16.92 13.79
N ASN A 90 -13.10 -17.02 12.48
CA ASN A 90 -12.08 -16.97 11.43
C ASN A 90 -12.44 -15.94 10.34
N LYS A 91 -12.62 -14.67 10.72
CA LYS A 91 -12.84 -13.61 9.73
C LYS A 91 -11.63 -13.48 8.82
N ARG A 92 -11.84 -13.42 7.51
CA ARG A 92 -10.81 -13.03 6.54
C ARG A 92 -10.77 -11.52 6.43
N LEU A 93 -10.00 -10.91 7.34
CA LEU A 93 -9.89 -9.45 7.39
C LEU A 93 -8.91 -8.93 6.33
N MET A 94 -9.34 -7.89 5.63
CA MET A 94 -8.50 -7.12 4.72
C MET A 94 -8.52 -5.65 5.13
N LEU A 95 -7.42 -4.97 4.85
CA LEU A 95 -7.29 -3.53 5.01
C LEU A 95 -7.40 -2.91 3.62
N PHE A 96 -8.45 -2.14 3.43
CA PHE A 96 -8.61 -1.25 2.30
C PHE A 96 -8.09 0.13 2.68
N THR A 97 -7.21 0.70 1.86
CA THR A 97 -6.75 2.08 2.02
C THR A 97 -7.16 2.87 0.80
N LEU A 98 -7.68 4.08 1.01
CA LEU A 98 -8.02 5.04 -0.04
C LEU A 98 -7.35 6.36 0.21
N MET A 99 -6.91 7.00 -0.86
CA MET A 99 -6.27 8.30 -0.83
C MET A 99 -6.64 9.16 -2.03
N GLY A 100 -6.71 10.46 -1.82
CA GLY A 100 -6.76 11.43 -2.92
C GLY A 100 -7.44 12.72 -2.48
N LYS A 101 -7.77 13.58 -3.45
CA LYS A 101 -8.41 14.87 -3.15
C LYS A 101 -9.79 14.66 -2.53
N ASP A 102 -10.07 15.39 -1.46
CA ASP A 102 -11.36 15.30 -0.78
C ASP A 102 -12.50 15.77 -1.70
N LYS A 103 -13.60 15.01 -1.72
CA LYS A 103 -14.84 15.40 -2.39
C LYS A 103 -16.05 14.74 -1.74
N PRO A 104 -17.24 15.38 -1.78
CA PRO A 104 -18.46 14.75 -1.31
C PRO A 104 -18.72 13.40 -1.99
N GLY A 105 -19.15 12.42 -1.20
CA GLY A 105 -19.58 11.11 -1.70
C GLY A 105 -18.53 10.01 -1.65
N ILE A 106 -17.24 10.29 -1.37
CA ILE A 106 -16.18 9.25 -1.31
C ILE A 106 -16.58 8.09 -0.40
N VAL A 107 -16.98 8.39 0.84
CA VAL A 107 -17.38 7.37 1.83
C VAL A 107 -18.56 6.56 1.33
N ALA A 108 -19.59 7.22 0.77
CA ALA A 108 -20.77 6.55 0.28
C ALA A 108 -20.45 5.63 -0.91
N SER A 109 -19.61 6.08 -1.85
CA SER A 109 -19.20 5.29 -3.01
C SER A 109 -18.39 4.06 -2.60
N VAL A 110 -17.38 4.21 -1.75
CA VAL A 110 -16.57 3.07 -1.32
C VAL A 110 -17.37 2.10 -0.44
N SER A 111 -18.20 2.61 0.49
CA SER A 111 -19.09 1.75 1.28
C SER A 111 -20.15 1.05 0.44
N GLY A 112 -20.58 1.69 -0.66
CA GLY A 112 -21.48 1.09 -1.64
C GLY A 112 -20.86 -0.13 -2.32
N ILE A 113 -19.61 -0.03 -2.77
CA ILE A 113 -18.87 -1.18 -3.35
C ILE A 113 -18.81 -2.34 -2.34
N PHE A 114 -18.47 -2.07 -1.07
CA PHE A 114 -18.47 -3.13 -0.05
C PHE A 114 -19.86 -3.75 0.13
N SER A 115 -20.89 -2.92 0.24
CA SER A 115 -22.27 -3.39 0.42
C SER A 115 -22.76 -4.23 -0.76
N GLU A 116 -22.50 -3.81 -2.00
CA GLU A 116 -22.90 -4.52 -3.23
C GLU A 116 -22.21 -5.88 -3.35
N ASN A 117 -21.04 -6.03 -2.74
CA ASN A 117 -20.26 -7.27 -2.70
C ASN A 117 -20.45 -8.05 -1.38
N SER A 118 -21.45 -7.71 -0.57
CA SER A 118 -21.74 -8.36 0.74
C SER A 118 -20.56 -8.36 1.72
N ILE A 119 -19.73 -7.32 1.67
CA ILE A 119 -18.55 -7.16 2.53
C ILE A 119 -18.93 -6.28 3.72
N ASN A 120 -18.70 -6.78 4.94
CA ASN A 120 -18.89 -5.99 6.15
C ASN A 120 -17.70 -5.06 6.41
N ILE A 121 -17.97 -3.82 6.81
CA ILE A 121 -16.95 -2.90 7.33
C ILE A 121 -16.81 -3.14 8.84
N GLU A 122 -15.66 -3.62 9.26
CA GLU A 122 -15.33 -3.83 10.68
C GLU A 122 -14.92 -2.53 11.36
N ASN A 123 -14.17 -1.69 10.64
CA ASN A 123 -13.67 -0.43 11.16
C ASN A 123 -13.36 0.52 10.02
N ILE A 124 -13.59 1.81 10.24
CA ILE A 124 -13.26 2.87 9.29
C ILE A 124 -12.63 4.03 10.04
N LYS A 125 -11.48 4.51 9.57
CA LYS A 125 -10.75 5.64 10.16
C LYS A 125 -10.16 6.51 9.06
N MET A 126 -10.36 7.82 9.20
CA MET A 126 -9.61 8.81 8.42
C MET A 126 -8.30 9.13 9.16
N ILE A 127 -7.17 9.06 8.45
CA ILE A 127 -5.82 9.16 9.03
C ILE A 127 -5.21 10.53 8.81
N ALA A 128 -5.35 11.06 7.59
CA ALA A 128 -4.85 12.39 7.23
C ALA A 128 -5.97 13.22 6.60
N ARG A 129 -5.91 14.54 6.81
CA ARG A 129 -6.89 15.49 6.27
C ARG A 129 -6.22 16.84 6.00
N GLY A 130 -6.04 17.16 4.73
CA GLY A 130 -5.60 18.45 4.21
C GLY A 130 -6.28 18.70 2.86
N GLU A 131 -5.50 19.03 1.83
CA GLU A 131 -5.99 18.97 0.44
C GLU A 131 -6.29 17.53 0.00
N TYR A 132 -5.61 16.56 0.60
CA TYR A 132 -5.80 15.13 0.41
C TYR A 132 -6.42 14.50 1.65
N ILE A 133 -7.22 13.45 1.45
CA ILE A 133 -7.67 12.54 2.50
C ILE A 133 -6.96 11.21 2.37
N ALA A 134 -6.67 10.59 3.51
CA ALA A 134 -6.27 9.19 3.59
C ALA A 134 -7.21 8.46 4.55
N MET A 135 -7.71 7.31 4.13
CA MET A 135 -8.68 6.51 4.87
C MET A 135 -8.27 5.05 4.91
N GLU A 136 -8.37 4.44 6.09
CA GLU A 136 -8.25 3.02 6.29
C GLU A 136 -9.60 2.42 6.66
N ILE A 137 -9.95 1.33 5.98
CA ILE A 137 -11.18 0.58 6.18
C ILE A 137 -10.80 -0.89 6.37
N THR A 138 -10.96 -1.40 7.59
CA THR A 138 -10.86 -2.84 7.84
C THR A 138 -12.18 -3.48 7.45
N VAL A 139 -12.12 -4.48 6.56
CA VAL A 139 -13.28 -5.15 6.01
C VAL A 139 -13.19 -6.66 6.18
N ASP A 140 -14.33 -7.31 6.39
CA ASP A 140 -14.43 -8.76 6.44
C ASP A 140 -14.81 -9.30 5.07
N THR A 141 -13.86 -9.96 4.41
CA THR A 141 -14.05 -10.54 3.08
C THR A 141 -14.30 -12.04 3.14
N SER A 142 -14.73 -12.60 4.29
CA SER A 142 -14.94 -14.05 4.44
C SER A 142 -15.85 -14.67 3.37
N ASP A 143 -16.85 -13.91 2.90
CA ASP A 143 -17.84 -14.36 1.90
C ASP A 143 -17.49 -13.96 0.45
N VAL A 144 -16.26 -13.48 0.19
CA VAL A 144 -15.81 -13.12 -1.16
C VAL A 144 -15.06 -14.30 -1.79
N ASP A 145 -15.51 -14.83 -2.92
CA ASP A 145 -14.81 -15.96 -3.55
C ASP A 145 -13.51 -15.51 -4.25
N ASP A 146 -13.58 -14.39 -4.98
CA ASP A 146 -12.50 -13.89 -5.82
C ASP A 146 -12.04 -12.49 -5.38
N ILE A 147 -10.92 -12.45 -4.65
CA ILE A 147 -10.28 -11.20 -4.23
C ILE A 147 -9.69 -10.43 -5.42
N ALA A 148 -9.25 -11.11 -6.48
CA ALA A 148 -8.68 -10.44 -7.65
C ALA A 148 -9.77 -9.68 -8.42
N ALA A 149 -10.96 -10.29 -8.57
CA ALA A 149 -12.13 -9.59 -9.13
C ALA A 149 -12.52 -8.36 -8.28
N LEU A 150 -12.51 -8.48 -6.95
CA LEU A 150 -12.76 -7.36 -6.05
C LEU A 150 -11.71 -6.23 -6.21
N ARG A 151 -10.42 -6.58 -6.33
CA ARG A 151 -9.35 -5.61 -6.60
C ARG A 151 -9.60 -4.86 -7.90
N LYS A 152 -10.02 -5.57 -8.95
CA LYS A 152 -10.35 -4.95 -10.25
C LYS A 152 -11.46 -3.90 -10.13
N ILE A 153 -12.52 -4.17 -9.37
CA ILE A 153 -13.57 -3.18 -9.09
C ILE A 153 -12.98 -1.92 -8.43
N PHE A 154 -12.06 -2.09 -7.48
CA PHE A 154 -11.39 -0.94 -6.85
C PHE A 154 -10.47 -0.19 -7.80
N TYR A 155 -9.79 -0.86 -8.73
CA TYR A 155 -8.98 -0.19 -9.76
C TYR A 155 -9.83 0.61 -10.73
N GLU A 156 -10.94 0.05 -11.22
CA GLU A 156 -11.90 0.79 -12.06
C GLU A 156 -12.47 2.01 -11.31
N PHE A 157 -12.76 1.86 -10.02
CA PHE A 157 -13.14 2.97 -9.15
C PHE A 157 -12.02 4.01 -9.02
N SER A 158 -10.78 3.58 -8.84
CA SER A 158 -9.60 4.43 -8.71
C SER A 158 -9.41 5.29 -9.97
N GLU A 159 -9.41 4.67 -11.15
CA GLU A 159 -9.27 5.36 -12.44
C GLU A 159 -10.40 6.36 -12.68
N LYS A 160 -11.65 5.97 -12.40
CA LYS A 160 -12.81 6.84 -12.58
C LYS A 160 -12.78 8.04 -11.65
N THR A 161 -12.23 7.89 -10.45
CA THR A 161 -12.31 8.91 -9.42
C THR A 161 -11.03 9.72 -9.22
N GLY A 162 -9.90 9.24 -9.73
CA GLY A 162 -8.56 9.75 -9.45
C GLY A 162 -8.15 9.56 -7.98
N LEU A 163 -8.73 8.55 -7.30
CA LEU A 163 -8.38 8.20 -5.93
C LEU A 163 -7.51 6.95 -5.96
N ASP A 164 -6.37 7.01 -5.29
CA ASP A 164 -5.47 5.87 -5.15
C ASP A 164 -6.04 4.90 -4.11
N VAL A 165 -5.92 3.60 -4.36
CA VAL A 165 -6.53 2.57 -3.53
C VAL A 165 -5.60 1.38 -3.33
N SER A 166 -5.73 0.69 -2.20
CA SER A 166 -5.16 -0.64 -2.00
C SER A 166 -6.10 -1.55 -1.24
N LEU A 167 -5.97 -2.85 -1.45
CA LEU A 167 -6.65 -3.88 -0.69
C LEU A 167 -5.65 -4.99 -0.34
N ARG A 168 -5.21 -4.99 0.92
CA ARG A 168 -4.20 -5.94 1.43
C ARG A 168 -4.75 -6.78 2.58
N LYS A 169 -4.11 -7.91 2.89
CA LYS A 169 -4.47 -8.68 4.08
C LYS A 169 -4.26 -7.84 5.33
N PHE A 170 -5.23 -7.86 6.25
CA PHE A 170 -5.08 -7.20 7.54
C PHE A 170 -4.36 -8.16 8.49
N ASP A 171 -3.16 -7.77 8.91
CA ASP A 171 -2.37 -8.49 9.90
C ASP A 171 -2.15 -7.59 11.12
N ARG A 172 -2.68 -8.02 12.27
CA ARG A 172 -2.53 -7.31 13.55
C ARG A 172 -1.07 -7.28 14.03
N PHE A 173 -0.25 -8.20 13.55
CA PHE A 173 1.16 -8.31 13.90
C PHE A 173 2.07 -7.98 12.71
N GLN A 174 1.58 -7.17 11.77
CA GLN A 174 2.32 -6.77 10.59
C GLN A 174 3.70 -6.24 10.98
N LYS A 175 4.75 -6.88 10.45
CA LYS A 175 6.13 -6.43 10.63
C LYS A 175 6.30 -5.06 9.97
N PRO A 176 7.10 -4.15 10.58
CA PRO A 176 7.44 -2.91 9.93
C PRO A 176 8.18 -3.21 8.62
N ARG A 177 7.79 -2.46 7.58
CA ARG A 177 8.49 -2.47 6.30
C ARG A 177 9.88 -1.84 6.51
N ARG A 178 10.89 -2.35 5.80
CA ARG A 178 12.30 -1.98 5.97
C ARG A 178 13.01 -1.64 4.68
N VAL A 179 12.57 -2.21 3.56
CA VAL A 179 13.18 -2.00 2.24
C VAL A 179 12.10 -1.58 1.25
N VAL A 180 12.39 -0.56 0.44
CA VAL A 180 11.57 -0.18 -0.71
C VAL A 180 12.39 -0.35 -1.98
N ILE A 181 11.88 -1.15 -2.90
CA ILE A 181 12.48 -1.40 -4.21
C ILE A 181 11.59 -0.79 -5.29
N PHE A 182 12.19 -0.02 -6.18
CA PHE A 182 11.51 0.59 -7.31
C PHE A 182 12.01 0.01 -8.63
N ASP A 183 11.14 -0.05 -9.63
CA ASP A 183 11.60 0.04 -11.01
C ASP A 183 12.17 1.43 -11.31
N CYS A 184 12.96 1.55 -12.38
CA CYS A 184 13.54 2.81 -12.82
C CYS A 184 12.64 3.51 -13.86
N ASP A 185 12.58 2.95 -15.06
CA ASP A 185 11.86 3.51 -16.20
C ASP A 185 10.37 3.59 -15.89
N SER A 186 9.71 4.66 -16.32
CA SER A 186 8.29 4.95 -16.04
C SER A 186 7.86 4.90 -14.56
N THR A 187 8.81 4.88 -13.61
CA THR A 187 8.56 4.81 -12.16
C THR A 187 9.37 5.87 -11.41
N ILE A 188 10.69 5.70 -11.28
CA ILE A 188 11.60 6.70 -10.66
C ILE A 188 11.88 7.84 -11.64
N ILE A 189 12.00 7.51 -12.92
CA ILE A 189 12.19 8.46 -14.01
C ILE A 189 10.99 8.47 -14.93
N GLN A 190 10.81 9.58 -15.64
CA GLN A 190 9.76 9.71 -16.64
C GLN A 190 10.23 9.10 -17.96
N GLY A 191 9.42 8.22 -18.55
CA GLY A 191 9.70 7.59 -19.83
C GLY A 191 10.66 6.40 -19.76
N GLU A 192 11.15 5.99 -20.93
CA GLU A 192 11.98 4.79 -21.13
C GLU A 192 13.36 5.19 -21.63
N ILE A 193 14.42 4.88 -20.88
CA ILE A 193 15.78 5.32 -21.21
C ILE A 193 16.28 4.77 -22.56
N ILE A 194 15.82 3.58 -22.95
CA ILE A 194 16.20 2.96 -24.22
C ILE A 194 15.64 3.72 -25.42
N ASP A 195 14.46 4.32 -25.28
CA ASP A 195 13.84 5.11 -26.34
C ASP A 195 14.57 6.46 -26.49
N GLU A 196 14.94 7.09 -25.37
CA GLU A 196 15.75 8.33 -25.41
C GLU A 196 17.13 8.09 -26.05
N LEU A 197 17.78 6.96 -25.73
CA LEU A 197 19.01 6.55 -26.38
C LEU A 197 18.86 6.33 -27.88
N ALA A 198 17.74 5.71 -28.29
CA ALA A 198 17.44 5.46 -29.68
C ALA A 198 17.24 6.77 -30.46
N ASP A 199 16.59 7.76 -29.85
CA ASP A 199 16.42 9.09 -30.44
C ASP A 199 17.77 9.80 -30.60
N VAL A 200 18.67 9.73 -29.60
CA VAL A 200 20.03 10.27 -29.71
C VAL A 200 20.86 9.56 -30.79
N ALA A 201 20.63 8.27 -30.99
CA ALA A 201 21.26 7.47 -32.04
C ALA A 201 20.63 7.65 -33.44
N GLY A 202 19.48 8.35 -33.53
CA GLY A 202 18.74 8.53 -34.79
C GLY A 202 17.99 7.28 -35.27
N VAL A 203 17.74 6.32 -34.37
CA VAL A 203 17.10 5.02 -34.64
C VAL A 203 15.80 4.82 -33.84
N GLY A 204 15.25 5.89 -33.26
CA GLY A 204 14.04 5.85 -32.43
C GLY A 204 12.83 5.19 -33.08
N ALA A 205 12.62 5.41 -34.38
CA ALA A 205 11.53 4.78 -35.13
C ALA A 205 11.69 3.25 -35.21
N ASP A 206 12.91 2.76 -35.42
CA ASP A 206 13.21 1.33 -35.51
C ASP A 206 13.04 0.65 -34.15
N VAL A 207 13.51 1.28 -33.08
CA VAL A 207 13.36 0.77 -31.70
C VAL A 207 11.88 0.70 -31.32
N LYS A 208 11.08 1.75 -31.60
CA LYS A 208 9.63 1.74 -31.34
C LYS A 208 8.91 0.63 -32.10
N ALA A 209 9.25 0.42 -33.38
CA ALA A 209 8.68 -0.67 -34.18
C ALA A 209 9.01 -2.04 -33.58
N MET A 210 10.25 -2.25 -33.11
CA MET A 210 10.64 -3.50 -32.45
C MET A 210 9.96 -3.69 -31.08
N THR A 211 9.81 -2.63 -30.29
CA THR A 211 9.10 -2.69 -29.00
C THR A 211 7.65 -3.13 -29.21
N ALA A 212 6.97 -2.58 -30.22
CA ALA A 212 5.61 -2.99 -30.57
C ALA A 212 5.52 -4.47 -30.98
N GLN A 213 6.50 -4.98 -31.74
CA GLN A 213 6.56 -6.41 -32.11
C GLN A 213 6.81 -7.31 -30.89
N ALA A 214 7.72 -6.92 -29.99
CA ALA A 214 7.99 -7.68 -28.77
C ALA A 214 6.77 -7.76 -27.85
N MET A 215 6.00 -6.66 -27.74
CA MET A 215 4.76 -6.62 -26.96
C MET A 215 3.63 -7.49 -27.54
N ASN A 216 3.68 -7.82 -28.84
CA ASN A 216 2.72 -8.73 -29.48
C ASN A 216 3.06 -10.22 -29.29
N GLY A 217 4.20 -10.54 -28.66
CA GLY A 217 4.66 -11.91 -28.45
C GLY A 217 5.40 -12.52 -29.63
N ASP A 218 5.75 -11.73 -30.65
CA ASP A 218 6.48 -12.19 -31.84
C ASP A 218 7.99 -12.43 -31.58
N LEU A 219 8.48 -12.03 -30.40
CA LEU A 219 9.90 -12.04 -30.05
C LEU A 219 10.09 -12.35 -28.56
N ASP A 220 11.06 -13.22 -28.26
CA ASP A 220 11.54 -13.43 -26.89
C ASP A 220 12.06 -12.11 -26.29
N PHE A 221 11.79 -11.87 -25.01
CA PHE A 221 12.11 -10.60 -24.34
C PHE A 221 13.62 -10.29 -24.39
N GLN A 222 14.47 -11.28 -24.09
CA GLN A 222 15.91 -11.07 -24.07
C GLN A 222 16.43 -10.77 -25.48
N ASP A 223 15.90 -11.46 -26.49
CA ASP A 223 16.23 -11.19 -27.89
C ASP A 223 15.75 -9.80 -28.33
N ALA A 224 14.57 -9.36 -27.90
CA ALA A 224 14.06 -8.02 -28.17
C ALA A 224 14.93 -6.93 -27.54
N VAL A 225 15.38 -7.11 -26.30
CA VAL A 225 16.32 -6.18 -25.63
C VAL A 225 17.65 -6.14 -26.39
N ARG A 226 18.25 -7.29 -26.72
CA ARG A 226 19.53 -7.35 -27.44
C ARG A 226 19.44 -6.68 -28.82
N LYS A 227 18.35 -6.90 -29.56
CA LYS A 227 18.14 -6.26 -30.87
C LYS A 227 18.05 -4.74 -30.74
N ARG A 228 17.28 -4.22 -29.79
CA ARG A 228 17.18 -2.77 -29.55
C ARG A 228 18.53 -2.18 -29.18
N VAL A 229 19.28 -2.83 -28.28
CA VAL A 229 20.64 -2.38 -27.91
C VAL A 229 21.62 -2.43 -29.08
N SER A 230 21.49 -3.38 -30.01
CA SER A 230 22.36 -3.45 -31.18
C SER A 230 22.28 -2.22 -32.09
N LEU A 231 21.12 -1.55 -32.11
CA LEU A 231 20.90 -0.30 -32.87
C LEU A 231 21.59 0.90 -32.23
N LEU A 232 21.95 0.82 -30.95
CA LEU A 232 22.64 1.90 -30.21
C LEU A 232 24.16 1.91 -30.45
N LYS A 233 24.66 0.99 -31.29
CA LYS A 233 26.09 0.88 -31.60
C LYS A 233 26.62 2.20 -32.16
N GLY A 234 27.71 2.69 -31.56
CA GLY A 234 28.42 3.88 -31.99
C GLY A 234 28.15 5.14 -31.17
N LEU A 235 27.12 5.13 -30.30
CA LEU A 235 26.90 6.19 -29.31
C LEU A 235 28.17 6.39 -28.47
N THR A 236 28.56 7.65 -28.25
CA THR A 236 29.72 7.99 -27.43
C THR A 236 29.34 8.10 -25.96
N VAL A 237 30.31 7.92 -25.07
CA VAL A 237 30.14 8.19 -23.63
C VAL A 237 29.64 9.61 -23.38
N ASP A 238 30.15 10.62 -24.10
CA ASP A 238 29.69 12.01 -23.98
C ASP A 238 28.18 12.17 -24.28
N GLN A 239 27.66 11.41 -25.25
CA GLN A 239 26.21 11.41 -25.55
C GLN A 239 25.41 10.78 -24.40
N LEU A 240 25.91 9.67 -23.82
CA LEU A 240 25.29 9.03 -22.65
C LEU A 240 25.29 9.96 -21.43
N GLU A 241 26.40 10.65 -21.16
CA GLU A 241 26.51 11.61 -20.04
C GLU A 241 25.58 12.80 -20.22
N THR A 242 25.47 13.31 -21.45
CA THR A 242 24.56 14.41 -21.78
C THR A 242 23.12 14.01 -21.50
N LEU A 243 22.72 12.81 -21.96
CA LEU A 243 21.38 12.28 -21.73
C LEU A 243 21.10 12.08 -20.23
N THR A 244 22.07 11.53 -19.51
CA THR A 244 21.96 11.28 -18.06
C THR A 244 21.62 12.56 -17.28
N LYS A 245 22.20 13.70 -17.68
CA LYS A 245 21.94 14.99 -17.04
C LYS A 245 20.56 15.58 -17.38
N SER A 246 19.92 15.13 -18.45
CA SER A 246 18.57 15.55 -18.84
C SER A 246 17.45 14.65 -18.35
N ILE A 247 17.76 13.59 -17.60
CA ILE A 247 16.75 12.68 -17.05
C ILE A 247 15.82 13.44 -16.09
N HIS A 248 14.52 13.36 -16.38
CA HIS A 248 13.47 13.90 -15.54
C HIS A 248 13.02 12.84 -14.54
N LEU A 249 13.08 13.17 -13.26
CA LEU A 249 12.52 12.32 -12.21
C LEU A 249 11.01 12.42 -12.21
N THR A 250 10.35 11.32 -11.87
CA THR A 250 8.92 11.34 -11.55
C THR A 250 8.70 12.30 -10.38
N PRO A 251 7.70 13.21 -10.45
CA PRO A 251 7.39 14.13 -9.37
C PRO A 251 7.28 13.45 -8.01
N GLY A 252 7.84 14.08 -6.97
CA GLY A 252 7.84 13.55 -5.60
C GLY A 252 8.94 12.53 -5.29
N THR A 253 9.72 12.07 -6.26
CA THR A 253 10.77 11.05 -6.06
C THR A 253 11.83 11.47 -5.05
N GLU A 254 12.44 12.65 -5.20
CA GLU A 254 13.53 13.11 -4.31
C GLU A 254 13.05 13.24 -2.86
N ASP A 255 11.89 13.90 -2.67
CA ASP A 255 11.27 14.06 -1.36
C ASP A 255 10.88 12.72 -0.75
N LEU A 256 10.30 11.81 -1.53
CA LEU A 256 9.93 10.47 -1.07
C LEU A 256 11.15 9.71 -0.56
N ILE A 257 12.22 9.63 -1.36
CA ILE A 257 13.43 8.87 -1.01
C ILE A 257 14.08 9.45 0.23
N SER A 258 14.18 10.78 0.32
CA SER A 258 14.68 11.48 1.51
C SER A 258 13.87 11.11 2.76
N THR A 259 12.53 11.11 2.68
CA THR A 259 11.65 10.69 3.79
C THR A 259 11.83 9.21 4.14
N LEU A 260 11.96 8.33 3.15
CA LEU A 260 12.20 6.91 3.37
C LEU A 260 13.50 6.69 4.15
N HIS A 261 14.59 7.36 3.75
CA HIS A 261 15.86 7.30 4.49
C HIS A 261 15.74 7.87 5.90
N PHE A 262 15.06 9.00 6.07
CA PHE A 262 14.80 9.58 7.39
C PHE A 262 14.08 8.60 8.33
N MET A 263 13.16 7.80 7.78
CA MET A 263 12.43 6.76 8.51
C MET A 263 13.21 5.44 8.67
N GLY A 264 14.46 5.38 8.17
CA GLY A 264 15.33 4.22 8.31
C GLY A 264 15.07 3.11 7.29
N TYR A 265 14.34 3.40 6.20
CA TYR A 265 14.23 2.47 5.08
C TYR A 265 15.54 2.40 4.31
N LYS A 266 15.80 1.20 3.77
CA LYS A 266 16.73 1.01 2.67
C LYS A 266 15.98 1.18 1.36
N VAL A 267 16.59 1.87 0.40
CA VAL A 267 15.96 2.18 -0.88
C VAL A 267 16.80 1.62 -2.01
N GLY A 268 16.16 0.89 -2.92
CA GLY A 268 16.84 0.27 -4.05
C GLY A 268 16.10 0.42 -5.37
N VAL A 269 16.84 0.29 -6.47
CA VAL A 269 16.29 0.22 -7.83
C VAL A 269 16.71 -1.09 -8.50
N ILE A 270 15.76 -1.77 -9.12
CA ILE A 270 15.99 -2.92 -10.00
C ILE A 270 15.41 -2.61 -11.38
N SER A 271 16.29 -2.43 -12.36
CA SER A 271 15.93 -1.91 -13.68
C SER A 271 16.32 -2.88 -14.80
N GLY A 272 15.47 -2.95 -15.84
CA GLY A 272 15.84 -3.53 -17.13
C GLY A 272 16.60 -2.56 -18.05
N GLY A 273 16.75 -1.30 -17.64
CA GLY A 273 17.60 -0.28 -18.26
C GLY A 273 19.08 -0.51 -17.95
N PHE A 274 19.88 0.57 -18.01
CA PHE A 274 21.34 0.44 -18.01
C PHE A 274 22.04 1.01 -16.77
N SER A 275 23.10 0.34 -16.31
CA SER A 275 23.90 0.70 -15.13
C SER A 275 24.47 2.12 -15.23
N PHE A 276 24.90 2.53 -16.43
CA PHE A 276 25.40 3.90 -16.67
C PHE A 276 24.46 4.99 -16.14
N PHE A 277 23.15 4.83 -16.29
CA PHE A 277 22.15 5.81 -15.84
C PHE A 277 21.72 5.58 -14.39
N THR A 278 21.53 4.33 -14.01
CA THR A 278 21.08 4.00 -12.65
C THR A 278 22.15 4.25 -11.60
N ASP A 279 23.44 4.18 -11.95
CA ASP A 279 24.55 4.59 -11.08
C ASP A 279 24.54 6.10 -10.83
N TYR A 280 24.20 6.91 -11.84
CA TYR A 280 23.99 8.35 -11.63
C TYR A 280 22.80 8.63 -10.69
N LEU A 281 21.70 7.90 -10.86
CA LEU A 281 20.55 7.99 -9.94
C LEU A 281 20.91 7.54 -8.52
N LYS A 282 21.78 6.53 -8.38
CA LYS A 282 22.31 6.08 -7.10
C LYS A 282 22.96 7.21 -6.33
N GLU A 283 23.85 7.95 -6.98
CA GLU A 283 24.55 9.08 -6.37
C GLU A 283 23.60 10.24 -6.09
N ARG A 284 22.73 10.60 -7.05
CA ARG A 284 21.79 11.71 -6.92
C ARG A 284 20.78 11.50 -5.78
N LEU A 285 20.25 10.28 -5.65
CA LEU A 285 19.16 9.95 -4.74
C LEU A 285 19.63 9.24 -3.46
N GLY A 286 20.91 8.89 -3.35
CA GLY A 286 21.45 8.16 -2.22
C GLY A 286 20.94 6.72 -2.11
N LEU A 287 20.72 6.04 -3.24
CA LEU A 287 20.16 4.68 -3.24
C LEU A 287 21.15 3.67 -2.61
N ASP A 288 20.64 2.79 -1.76
CA ASP A 288 21.43 1.73 -1.12
C ASP A 288 21.77 0.61 -2.11
N TYR A 289 20.82 0.29 -3.01
CA TYR A 289 20.92 -0.78 -3.99
C TYR A 289 20.59 -0.30 -5.39
N VAL A 290 21.40 -0.72 -6.37
CA VAL A 290 21.10 -0.52 -7.79
C VAL A 290 21.51 -1.76 -8.55
N PHE A 291 20.59 -2.30 -9.34
CA PHE A 291 20.81 -3.41 -10.26
C PHE A 291 20.23 -3.04 -11.64
N ALA A 292 21.07 -3.11 -12.67
CA ALA A 292 20.70 -2.76 -14.05
C ALA A 292 21.59 -3.52 -15.04
N ASN A 293 21.20 -3.54 -16.32
CA ASN A 293 22.00 -4.14 -17.40
C ASN A 293 23.26 -3.31 -17.70
N GLU A 294 24.38 -3.94 -18.01
CA GLU A 294 25.61 -3.21 -18.33
C GLU A 294 25.81 -3.09 -19.84
N LEU A 295 25.82 -1.87 -20.39
CA LEU A 295 26.21 -1.63 -21.78
C LEU A 295 27.69 -1.88 -21.97
N GLU A 296 28.05 -2.66 -22.99
CA GLU A 296 29.45 -2.82 -23.36
C GLU A 296 29.95 -1.57 -24.08
N ILE A 297 30.96 -0.94 -23.49
CA ILE A 297 31.62 0.26 -24.00
C ILE A 297 33.10 -0.07 -24.26
N VAL A 298 33.56 0.21 -25.48
CA VAL A 298 34.95 0.03 -25.91
C VAL A 298 35.40 1.31 -26.62
N ASP A 299 36.59 1.81 -26.27
CA ASP A 299 37.16 3.06 -26.82
C ASP A 299 36.18 4.25 -26.75
N GLY A 300 35.45 4.35 -25.63
CA GLY A 300 34.48 5.42 -25.39
C GLY A 300 33.20 5.33 -26.22
N ARG A 301 32.90 4.17 -26.83
CA ARG A 301 31.70 3.96 -27.64
C ARG A 301 30.94 2.70 -27.26
N VAL A 302 29.61 2.78 -27.31
CA VAL A 302 28.71 1.64 -27.13
C VAL A 302 28.89 0.66 -28.29
N THR A 303 29.14 -0.61 -27.98
CA THR A 303 29.36 -1.65 -29.01
C THR A 303 28.06 -2.21 -29.60
N GLY A 304 26.93 -1.93 -28.95
CA GLY A 304 25.63 -2.50 -29.25
C GLY A 304 25.38 -3.86 -28.56
N ARG A 305 26.12 -4.17 -27.48
CA ARG A 305 25.95 -5.39 -26.68
C ARG A 305 25.74 -5.06 -25.21
N ILE A 306 25.07 -5.98 -24.50
CA ILE A 306 24.94 -6.00 -23.05
C ILE A 306 25.96 -7.01 -22.51
N LYS A 307 26.66 -6.67 -21.42
CA LYS A 307 27.53 -7.61 -20.70
C LYS A 307 26.73 -8.45 -19.72
N GLY A 308 27.11 -9.72 -19.60
CA GLY A 308 26.50 -10.65 -18.65
C GLY A 308 25.05 -11.00 -18.99
N ASP A 309 24.33 -11.42 -17.95
CA ASP A 309 22.93 -11.82 -18.05
C ASP A 309 22.01 -10.59 -18.03
N ILE A 310 20.90 -10.68 -18.75
CA ILE A 310 19.90 -9.61 -18.83
C ILE A 310 19.00 -9.65 -17.61
N ILE A 311 18.73 -8.49 -17.03
CA ILE A 311 17.71 -8.30 -15.99
C ILE A 311 16.34 -8.24 -16.67
N ASP A 312 15.72 -9.42 -16.79
CA ASP A 312 14.33 -9.59 -17.17
C ASP A 312 13.42 -9.71 -15.92
N ALA A 313 12.15 -10.02 -16.16
CA ALA A 313 11.14 -10.04 -15.11
C ALA A 313 11.46 -11.05 -14.00
N GLU A 314 11.89 -12.27 -14.36
CA GLU A 314 12.26 -13.30 -13.40
C GLU A 314 13.48 -12.84 -12.59
N ARG A 315 14.49 -12.32 -13.28
CA ARG A 315 15.70 -11.82 -12.64
C ARG A 315 15.42 -10.68 -11.67
N LYS A 316 14.45 -9.79 -11.94
CA LYS A 316 14.03 -8.77 -10.96
C LYS A 316 13.49 -9.39 -9.67
N GLY A 317 12.67 -10.43 -9.78
CA GLY A 317 12.16 -11.18 -8.63
C GLY A 317 13.28 -11.85 -7.82
N GLU A 318 14.24 -12.47 -8.50
CA GLU A 318 15.40 -13.09 -7.85
C GLU A 318 16.27 -12.08 -7.09
N ILE A 319 16.52 -10.92 -7.68
CA ILE A 319 17.32 -9.86 -7.05
C ILE A 319 16.61 -9.34 -5.80
N LEU A 320 15.28 -9.15 -5.84
CA LEU A 320 14.52 -8.75 -4.64
C LEU A 320 14.69 -9.77 -3.50
N ILE A 321 14.66 -11.07 -3.82
CA ILE A 321 14.89 -12.15 -2.84
C ILE A 321 16.32 -12.07 -2.29
N GLN A 322 17.32 -11.80 -3.13
CA GLN A 322 18.71 -11.62 -2.70
C GLN A 322 18.85 -10.43 -1.74
N ILE A 323 18.21 -9.30 -2.03
CA ILE A 323 18.19 -8.13 -1.13
C ILE A 323 17.55 -8.50 0.21
N ALA A 324 16.44 -9.26 0.19
CA ALA A 324 15.80 -9.73 1.42
C ALA A 324 16.76 -10.56 2.30
N GLN A 325 17.53 -11.44 1.68
CA GLN A 325 18.52 -12.28 2.36
C GLN A 325 19.68 -11.45 2.93
N LEU A 326 20.20 -10.50 2.15
CA LEU A 326 21.28 -9.60 2.58
C LEU A 326 20.87 -8.75 3.79
N GLU A 327 19.63 -8.25 3.79
CA GLU A 327 19.07 -7.44 4.89
C GLU A 327 18.55 -8.28 6.07
N ASN A 328 18.60 -9.61 5.95
CA ASN A 328 18.07 -10.57 6.92
C ASN A 328 16.60 -10.28 7.28
N ILE A 329 15.77 -10.08 6.25
CA ILE A 329 14.33 -9.81 6.37
C ILE A 329 13.51 -10.81 5.57
N THR A 330 12.24 -10.91 5.93
CA THR A 330 11.25 -11.66 5.13
C THR A 330 10.63 -10.74 4.08
N LYS A 331 10.08 -11.31 3.00
CA LYS A 331 9.37 -10.54 1.97
C LYS A 331 8.28 -9.62 2.51
N ASP A 332 7.65 -9.99 3.63
CA ASP A 332 6.66 -9.17 4.34
C ASP A 332 7.23 -7.83 4.87
N GLN A 333 8.51 -7.56 4.71
CA GLN A 333 9.15 -6.29 5.08
C GLN A 333 9.64 -5.50 3.86
N ILE A 334 9.37 -5.99 2.65
CA ILE A 334 9.75 -5.37 1.38
C ILE A 334 8.52 -4.76 0.72
N VAL A 335 8.70 -3.56 0.19
CA VAL A 335 7.76 -2.85 -0.67
C VAL A 335 8.34 -2.82 -2.06
N ALA A 336 7.57 -3.22 -3.07
CA ALA A 336 7.97 -3.13 -4.48
C ALA A 336 7.04 -2.19 -5.23
N VAL A 337 7.62 -1.34 -6.07
CA VAL A 337 6.90 -0.36 -6.89
C VAL A 337 7.34 -0.51 -8.35
N GLY A 338 6.39 -0.60 -9.28
CA GLY A 338 6.66 -0.68 -10.72
C GLY A 338 5.42 -0.36 -11.56
N ASP A 339 5.57 -0.24 -12.88
CA ASP A 339 4.50 0.13 -13.82
C ASP A 339 4.11 -1.02 -14.78
N GLY A 340 5.07 -1.90 -15.10
CA GLY A 340 4.98 -2.78 -16.26
C GLY A 340 4.96 -4.27 -15.95
N ALA A 341 4.67 -5.07 -17.00
CA ALA A 341 4.71 -6.53 -16.94
C ALA A 341 6.06 -7.08 -16.45
N ASN A 342 7.14 -6.34 -16.71
CA ASN A 342 8.51 -6.70 -16.32
C ASN A 342 8.70 -6.71 -14.80
N ASP A 343 7.80 -6.09 -14.04
CA ASP A 343 7.88 -6.01 -12.58
C ASP A 343 7.07 -7.09 -11.87
N ARG A 344 6.35 -7.92 -12.63
CA ARG A 344 5.44 -8.94 -12.09
C ARG A 344 6.06 -9.75 -10.95
N PHE A 345 7.19 -10.41 -11.20
CA PHE A 345 7.81 -11.28 -10.19
C PHE A 345 8.44 -10.49 -9.05
N MET A 346 8.84 -9.24 -9.28
CA MET A 346 9.29 -8.34 -8.22
C MET A 346 8.12 -8.01 -7.27
N LEU A 347 6.95 -7.67 -7.81
CA LEU A 347 5.74 -7.38 -7.04
C LEU A 347 5.20 -8.62 -6.32
N GLU A 348 5.12 -9.78 -7.00
CA GLU A 348 4.66 -11.05 -6.40
C GLU A 348 5.52 -11.47 -5.19
N ASN A 349 6.81 -11.12 -5.20
CA ASN A 349 7.77 -11.44 -4.14
C ASN A 349 7.90 -10.35 -3.07
N ALA A 350 7.13 -9.26 -3.16
CA ALA A 350 7.08 -8.23 -2.13
C ALA A 350 5.94 -8.49 -1.12
N GLY A 351 6.06 -7.90 0.06
CA GLY A 351 5.00 -7.94 1.06
C GLY A 351 3.97 -6.82 0.91
N LEU A 352 4.31 -5.78 0.16
CA LEU A 352 3.42 -4.73 -0.31
C LEU A 352 3.80 -4.41 -1.76
N ALA A 353 2.93 -4.76 -2.69
CA ALA A 353 3.11 -4.50 -4.11
C ALA A 353 2.30 -3.27 -4.53
N ILE A 354 2.96 -2.24 -5.04
CA ILE A 354 2.31 -1.01 -5.50
C ILE A 354 2.54 -0.84 -6.99
N ALA A 355 1.45 -0.71 -7.74
CA ALA A 355 1.50 -0.44 -9.17
C ALA A 355 1.42 1.09 -9.39
N PHE A 356 2.43 1.67 -10.02
CA PHE A 356 2.51 3.10 -10.31
C PHE A 356 2.13 3.36 -11.77
N SER A 357 1.07 4.14 -12.00
CA SER A 357 0.48 4.39 -13.33
C SER A 357 0.50 3.16 -14.26
N PRO A 358 -0.03 2.01 -13.81
CA PRO A 358 0.38 0.72 -14.37
C PRO A 358 -0.32 0.33 -15.67
N LYS A 359 0.37 -0.52 -16.43
CA LYS A 359 -0.21 -1.28 -17.54
C LYS A 359 -1.18 -2.33 -16.97
N GLU A 360 -2.24 -2.67 -17.74
CA GLU A 360 -3.32 -3.58 -17.30
C GLU A 360 -2.81 -4.86 -16.64
N ILE A 361 -1.82 -5.50 -17.26
CA ILE A 361 -1.27 -6.77 -16.77
C ILE A 361 -0.67 -6.68 -15.36
N LEU A 362 -0.12 -5.53 -14.94
CA LEU A 362 0.51 -5.41 -13.62
C LEU A 362 -0.53 -5.27 -12.50
N LYS A 363 -1.75 -4.81 -12.82
CA LYS A 363 -2.81 -4.60 -11.83
C LYS A 363 -3.12 -5.87 -11.04
N GLU A 364 -3.14 -7.02 -11.71
CA GLU A 364 -3.41 -8.34 -11.10
C GLU A 364 -2.38 -8.75 -10.03
N TYR A 365 -1.16 -8.22 -10.11
CA TYR A 365 -0.04 -8.57 -9.24
C TYR A 365 0.22 -7.54 -8.14
N SER A 366 -0.63 -6.51 -8.04
CA SER A 366 -0.46 -5.41 -7.09
C SER A 366 -1.47 -5.48 -5.95
N ASP A 367 -1.08 -4.98 -4.77
CA ASP A 367 -1.97 -4.76 -3.64
C ASP A 367 -2.64 -3.39 -3.68
N GLY A 368 -1.99 -2.43 -4.33
CA GLY A 368 -2.47 -1.06 -4.46
C GLY A 368 -1.97 -0.38 -5.72
N MET A 369 -2.61 0.73 -6.05
CA MET A 369 -2.31 1.50 -7.25
C MET A 369 -2.19 2.99 -6.91
N ILE A 370 -1.15 3.61 -7.46
CA ILE A 370 -0.99 5.07 -7.52
C ILE A 370 -1.29 5.48 -8.96
N THR A 371 -2.30 6.30 -9.15
CA THR A 371 -2.77 6.79 -10.45
C THR A 371 -2.34 8.23 -10.73
N THR A 372 -1.81 8.91 -9.72
CA THR A 372 -1.23 10.23 -9.89
C THR A 372 0.16 10.13 -10.52
N ASP A 373 0.55 11.10 -11.34
CA ASP A 373 1.92 11.23 -11.85
C ASP A 373 2.91 11.70 -10.75
N ASN A 374 2.70 11.28 -9.50
CA ASN A 374 3.47 11.71 -8.35
C ASN A 374 3.74 10.53 -7.40
N LEU A 375 5.02 10.21 -7.20
CA LEU A 375 5.44 9.06 -6.43
C LEU A 375 5.25 9.26 -4.91
N SER A 376 5.05 10.50 -4.44
CA SER A 376 4.77 10.80 -3.03
C SER A 376 3.54 10.08 -2.48
N GLY A 377 2.61 9.65 -3.35
CA GLY A 377 1.47 8.83 -2.96
C GLY A 377 1.86 7.54 -2.21
N LEU A 378 3.08 7.04 -2.41
CA LEU A 378 3.59 5.86 -1.70
C LEU A 378 3.62 6.06 -0.17
N ARG A 379 3.88 7.28 0.31
CA ARG A 379 3.99 7.60 1.75
C ARG A 379 2.77 7.12 2.54
N TYR A 380 1.60 7.26 1.97
CA TYR A 380 0.34 6.94 2.64
C TYR A 380 0.09 5.43 2.72
N PHE A 381 0.50 4.66 1.71
CA PHE A 381 0.48 3.19 1.79
C PHE A 381 1.44 2.65 2.85
N LEU A 382 2.46 3.44 3.19
CA LEU A 382 3.42 3.16 4.26
C LEU A 382 2.98 3.74 5.62
N GLY A 383 1.83 4.43 5.69
CA GLY A 383 1.33 5.08 6.91
C GLY A 383 2.21 6.26 7.37
N ILE A 384 2.98 6.84 6.45
CA ILE A 384 3.86 7.99 6.72
C ILE A 384 2.99 9.25 6.72
N PRO A 385 2.99 10.05 7.80
CA PRO A 385 2.27 11.32 7.84
C PRO A 385 2.88 12.34 6.87
N ASP A 386 2.10 13.36 6.52
CA ASP A 386 2.55 14.45 5.65
C ASP A 386 3.50 15.45 6.35
N ASP A 387 3.58 15.38 7.68
CA ASP A 387 4.22 16.36 8.58
C ASP A 387 5.56 15.89 9.15
#